data_AF-A0A932GG56-F1
#
_entry.id   AF-A0A932GG56-F1
#
_cell.length_a   1.000
_cell.length_b   1.000
_cell.length_c   1.000
_cell.angle_alpha   90.00
_cell.angle_beta   90.00
_cell.angle_gamma   90.00
#
_symmetry.space_group_name_H-M   'P 1'
#
loop_
_entity.id
_entity.type
_entity.pdbx_description
1 polymer ?
#
loop_
_entity_poly.entity_id
_entity_poly.type
_entity_poly.pdbx_seq_one_letter_code
_entity_poly.pdbx_strand_id
1 'polypeptide(L)' 'MSRLRIGIDIGGTFTDLCVLEEETGEVFNLKVLSTPADLTRGV' A
#
# COMPACT_ATOMS: atom_id res chain seq x y z
N MET A 1 -16.62 11.97 6.74
CA MET A 1 -15.14 11.79 6.75
C MET A 1 -14.85 10.80 5.65
N SER A 2 -13.98 11.17 4.70
CA SER A 2 -13.57 10.21 3.68
C SER A 2 -12.84 9.05 4.35
N ARG A 3 -13.15 7.83 3.92
CA ARG A 3 -12.62 6.60 4.50
C ARG A 3 -11.74 5.94 3.46
N LEU A 4 -10.49 5.68 3.85
CA LEU A 4 -9.53 4.97 3.01
C LEU A 4 -9.44 3.51 3.47
N ARG A 5 -9.47 2.58 2.52
CA ARG A 5 -9.05 1.19 2.74
C ARG A 5 -7.72 0.99 2.05
N ILE A 6 -6.75 0.44 2.77
CA ILE A 6 -5.42 0.19 2.25
C ILE A 6 -5.16 -1.31 2.30
N GLY A 7 -4.89 -1.90 1.15
CA GLY A 7 -4.31 -3.23 1.01
C GLY A 7 -2.80 -3.11 0.85
N ILE A 8 -2.07 -3.97 1.55
CA ILE A 8 -0.60 -4.02 1.51
C ILE A 8 -0.21 -5.47 1.20
N ASP A 9 0.60 -5.66 0.17
CA ASP A 9 1.22 -6.94 -0.17
C ASP A 9 2.75 -6.80 -0.12
N ILE A 10 3.37 -7.47 0.84
CA ILE A 10 4.81 -7.38 1.07
C ILE A 10 5.49 -8.54 0.36
N GLY A 11 6.16 -8.23 -0.75
CA GLY A 11 7.02 -9.17 -1.46
C GLY A 11 8.49 -9.07 -1.02
N GLY A 12 9.36 -9.85 -1.69
CA GLY A 12 10.81 -9.83 -1.43
C GLY A 12 11.54 -8.61 -2.00
N THR A 13 11.20 -8.20 -3.22
CA THR A 13 11.81 -7.05 -3.90
C THR A 13 11.00 -5.77 -3.73
N PHE A 14 9.68 -5.88 -3.80
CA PHE A 14 8.77 -4.75 -3.74
C PHE A 14 7.63 -5.01 -2.76
N THR A 15 7.13 -3.92 -2.17
CA THR A 15 5.88 -3.85 -1.43
C THR A 15 4.88 -3.08 -2.28
N ASP A 16 3.71 -3.68 -2.49
CA ASP A 16 2.63 -3.13 -3.30
C ASP A 16 1.53 -2.58 -2.36
N LEU A 17 1.07 -1.36 -2.61
CA LEU A 17 0.00 -0.70 -1.88
C LEU A 17 -1.15 -0.38 -2.82
N CYS A 18 -2.37 -0.76 -2.41
CA CYS A 18 -3.60 -0.41 -3.09
C CYS A 18 -4.52 0.35 -2.13
N VAL A 19 -4.86 1.58 -2.49
CA VAL A 19 -5.71 2.46 -1.67
C VAL A 19 -7.04 2.66 -2.39
N LEU A 20 -8.14 2.39 -1.68
CA LEU A 20 -9.49 2.71 -2.11
C LEU A 20 -10.02 3.86 -1.26
N GLU A 21 -10.39 4.97 -1.91
CA GLU A 21 -11.25 5.98 -1.29
C GLU A 21 -12.71 5.52 -1.37
N GLU A 22 -13.31 5.18 -0.23
CA GLU A 22 -14.65 4.57 -0.20
C GLU A 22 -15.77 5.51 -0.66
N GLU A 23 -15.57 6.83 -0.59
CA GLU A 23 -16.61 7.83 -0.92
C GLU A 23 -16.69 8.10 -2.43
N THR A 24 -15.55 8.22 -3.11
CA THR A 24 -15.47 8.49 -4.55
C THR A 24 -15.33 7.21 -5.37
N GLY A 25 -14.84 6.13 -4.76
CA GLY A 25 -14.44 4.91 -5.45
C GLY A 25 -13.08 5.01 -6.14
N GLU A 26 -12.33 6.11 -5.95
CA GLU A 26 -11.00 6.26 -6.54
C GLU A 26 -10.01 5.23 -5.99
N VAL A 27 -9.16 4.70 -6.88
CA VAL A 27 -8.14 3.72 -6.55
C VAL A 27 -6.76 4.26 -6.90
N PHE A 28 -5.87 4.23 -5.91
CA PHE A 28 -4.47 4.61 -6.06
C PHE A 28 -3.58 3.39 -5.83
N ASN A 29 -2.55 3.23 -6.66
CA ASN A 29 -1.59 2.13 -6.54
C ASN A 29 -0.17 2.69 -6.39
N LEU A 30 0.57 2.18 -5.42
CA LEU A 30 1.98 2.48 -5.20
C LEU A 30 2.79 1.19 -5.17
N LYS A 31 4.03 1.27 -5.66
CA LYS A 31 5.01 0.19 -5.60
C LYS A 31 6.32 0.76 -5.08
N VAL A 32 6.82 0.22 -3.98
CA VAL A 32 8.06 0.66 -3.35
C VAL A 32 8.99 -0.53 -3.15
N LEU A 33 10.30 -0.30 -3.05
CA LEU A 33 11.23 -1.38 -2.71
C LEU A 33 10.92 -1.91 -1.31
N SER A 34 10.89 -3.23 -1.17
CA SER A 34 10.84 -3.86 0.15
C SER A 34 12.11 -3.58 0.94
N THR A 35 12.00 -3.62 2.25
CA THR A 35 13.11 -3.45 3.19
C THR A 35 13.24 -4.73 4.02
N PRO A 36 13.87 -5.81 3.51
CA PRO A 36 13.81 -7.14 4.15
C PRO A 36 14.34 -7.20 5.59
N ALA A 37 15.26 -6.29 5.94
CA ALA A 37 15.78 -6.18 7.31
C ALA A 37 14.75 -5.62 8.31
N ASP A 38 13.77 -4.86 7.84
CA ASP A 38 12.67 -4.31 8.63
C ASP A 38 11.52 -3.90 7.70
N LEU A 39 10.55 -4.80 7.54
CA LEU A 39 9.45 -4.67 6.58
C LEU A 39 8.58 -3.42 6.84
N THR A 40 8.57 -2.90 8.07
CA THR A 40 7.78 -1.71 8.41
C THR A 40 8.29 -0.45 7.74
N ARG A 41 9.56 -0.42 7.33
CA ARG A 41 10.16 0.74 6.63
C ARG A 41 9.77 0.82 5.15
N GLY A 42 9.20 -0.25 4.60
CA GLY A 42 8.68 -0.30 3.23
C GLY A 42 7.19 0.04 3.12
N VAL A 43 6.57 0.48 4.22
CA VAL A 43 5.14 0.76 4.35
C VAL A 43 4.92 2.20 4.83
#